data_AF-A0A5Q0MV16-F1
#
_entry.id   AF-A0A5Q0MV16-F1
#
_cell.length_a   1.000
_cell.length_b   1.000
_cell.length_c   1.000
_cell.angle_alpha   90.00
_cell.angle_beta   90.00
_cell.angle_gamma   90.00
#
_symmetry.space_group_name_H-M   'P 1'
#
loop_
_entity.id
_entity.type
_entity.pdbx_description
1 polymer ?
#
loop_
_entity_poly.entity_id
_entity_poly.type
_entity_poly.pdbx_seq_one_letter_code
_entity_poly.pdbx_strand_id
1 'polypeptide(L)'
;EGWGNKMDFIMACIGYAVGLGNVWRFPYLVYKNGGGAFLIPYFISLVLCGVPIFFMEVSLGQQLQTGGISVWEIYPILKGVGFAGATISAILNTYYIVIVAWSLLYFFYSFRSKLVWGDCDNYWNDFYCNDPALQVNCSAPTGYFCAANGTFLNKTLGESPAQQFWENRVLGISDGIDNIGGLRWDLVGCLALGWILTYLCIWKGVKQTGKIVYFTALIPYVILLALLIRGLTLPGSSDGIYYYINPDWERLKTPTVWIDAATQIFFSYGVGIGSLISLGSYNPIRNNSVIDTVIVGIVNAGTSLFAGFVIFSILGYMAYEQGVDVSEVVDEGPGLTFVAYPTAVYY
;
A
#
# COMPACT_ATOMS: atom_id res chain seq x y z
N GLU A 1 -17.19 -4.50 27.25
CA GLU A 1 -15.78 -4.99 27.14
C GLU A 1 -14.87 -3.79 26.86
N GLY A 2 -13.57 -3.91 27.02
CA GLY A 2 -12.62 -2.82 26.76
C GLY A 2 -11.23 -3.35 26.42
N TRP A 3 -10.34 -2.45 25.99
CA TRP A 3 -8.95 -2.77 25.70
C TRP A 3 -8.23 -3.33 26.94
N GLY A 4 -7.29 -4.25 26.75
CA GLY A 4 -6.53 -4.86 27.84
C GLY A 4 -5.57 -3.87 28.51
N ASN A 5 -4.93 -3.03 27.70
CA ASN A 5 -4.11 -1.92 28.14
C ASN A 5 -4.16 -0.77 27.10
N LYS A 6 -3.52 0.36 27.43
CA LYS A 6 -3.46 1.54 26.55
C LYS A 6 -2.72 1.30 25.24
N MET A 7 -1.65 0.49 25.27
CA MET A 7 -0.87 0.18 24.07
C MET A 7 -1.64 -0.71 23.09
N ASP A 8 -2.53 -1.58 23.57
CA ASP A 8 -3.38 -2.39 22.70
C ASP A 8 -4.26 -1.49 21.82
N PHE A 9 -4.80 -0.41 22.38
CA PHE A 9 -5.55 0.60 21.63
C PHE A 9 -4.66 1.35 20.63
N ILE A 10 -3.52 1.88 21.08
CA ILE A 10 -2.61 2.64 20.21
C ILE A 10 -2.13 1.76 19.05
N MET A 11 -1.76 0.50 19.31
CA MET A 11 -1.35 -0.45 18.29
C MET A 11 -2.50 -0.80 17.35
N ALA A 12 -3.73 -0.96 17.84
CA ALA A 12 -4.92 -1.14 17.00
C ALA A 12 -5.15 0.06 16.06
N CYS A 13 -5.01 1.29 16.57
CA CYS A 13 -5.11 2.50 15.75
C CYS A 13 -3.95 2.62 14.74
N ILE A 14 -2.73 2.26 15.12
CA ILE A 14 -1.59 2.22 14.19
C ILE A 14 -1.83 1.17 13.10
N GLY A 15 -2.24 -0.05 13.46
CA GLY A 15 -2.54 -1.11 12.49
C GLY A 15 -3.74 -0.81 11.59
N TYR A 16 -4.64 0.07 12.04
CA TYR A 16 -5.75 0.58 11.23
C TYR A 16 -5.32 1.71 10.28
N ALA A 17 -4.52 2.66 10.76
CA ALA A 17 -4.08 3.82 9.97
C ALA A 17 -2.92 3.48 9.01
N VAL A 18 -2.05 2.56 9.39
CA VAL A 18 -0.93 2.09 8.56
C VAL A 18 -1.39 0.90 7.75
N GLY A 19 -1.53 1.11 6.45
CA GLY A 19 -1.90 0.07 5.50
C GLY A 19 -1.14 0.17 4.18
N LEU A 20 -1.63 -0.55 3.17
CA LEU A 20 -1.04 -0.58 1.84
C LEU A 20 -1.01 0.82 1.17
N GLY A 21 -1.94 1.69 1.54
CA GLY A 21 -1.96 3.09 1.10
C GLY A 21 -0.72 3.88 1.52
N ASN A 22 -0.08 3.55 2.65
CA ASN A 22 1.18 4.16 3.04
C ASN A 22 2.36 3.62 2.21
N VAL A 23 2.27 2.36 1.77
CA VAL A 23 3.36 1.65 1.09
C VAL A 23 3.41 1.92 -0.40
N TRP A 24 2.28 2.01 -1.10
CA TRP A 24 2.28 2.26 -2.55
C TRP A 24 1.65 3.58 -2.95
N ARG A 25 0.60 4.04 -2.25
CA ARG A 25 -0.19 5.20 -2.72
C ARG A 25 0.53 6.50 -2.35
N PHE A 26 1.02 6.60 -1.12
CA PHE A 26 1.77 7.77 -0.68
C PHE A 26 3.02 8.01 -1.55
N PRO A 27 3.90 7.02 -1.80
CA PRO A 27 5.07 7.24 -2.68
C PRO A 27 4.67 7.63 -4.10
N TYR A 28 3.62 7.01 -4.65
CA TYR A 28 3.07 7.38 -5.95
C TYR A 28 2.54 8.84 -5.98
N LEU A 29 1.87 9.30 -4.92
CA LEU A 29 1.42 10.69 -4.85
C LEU A 29 2.59 11.68 -4.73
N VAL A 30 3.62 11.33 -3.97
CA VAL A 30 4.86 12.12 -3.91
C VAL A 30 5.50 12.20 -5.30
N TYR A 31 5.56 11.08 -6.01
CA TYR A 31 6.09 11.00 -7.37
C TYR A 31 5.35 11.94 -8.34
N LYS A 32 4.02 11.87 -8.35
CA LYS A 32 3.14 12.63 -9.25
C LYS A 32 3.13 14.14 -8.95
N ASN A 33 3.24 14.52 -7.68
CA ASN A 33 2.96 15.87 -7.20
C ASN A 33 4.20 16.69 -6.83
N GLY A 34 5.34 16.41 -7.48
CA GLY A 34 6.54 17.26 -7.39
C GLY A 34 7.53 16.85 -6.30
N GLY A 35 7.61 15.54 -6.00
CA GLY A 35 8.59 14.99 -5.07
C GLY A 35 8.48 15.61 -3.69
N GLY A 36 9.61 16.10 -3.17
CA GLY A 36 9.70 16.67 -1.82
C GLY A 36 8.73 17.82 -1.57
N ALA A 37 8.27 18.54 -2.61
CA ALA A 37 7.32 19.63 -2.47
C ALA A 37 5.97 19.16 -1.92
N PHE A 38 5.50 17.96 -2.29
CA PHE A 38 4.23 17.38 -1.84
C PHE A 38 4.16 17.19 -0.31
N LEU A 39 5.30 17.06 0.35
CA LEU A 39 5.36 16.89 1.80
C LEU A 39 4.80 18.09 2.55
N ILE A 40 4.91 19.31 2.00
CA ILE A 40 4.39 20.54 2.61
C ILE A 40 2.86 20.50 2.75
N PRO A 41 2.07 20.38 1.66
CA PRO A 41 0.62 20.29 1.78
C PRO A 41 0.20 19.05 2.56
N TYR A 42 0.92 17.93 2.46
CA TYR A 42 0.66 16.72 3.25
C TYR A 42 0.74 16.99 4.77
N PHE A 43 1.82 17.60 5.26
CA PHE A 43 1.97 17.92 6.68
C PHE A 43 1.00 19.00 7.16
N ILE A 44 0.66 19.97 6.31
CA ILE A 44 -0.37 20.97 6.63
C ILE A 44 -1.73 20.29 6.80
N SER A 45 -2.14 19.44 5.85
CA SER A 45 -3.39 18.69 5.93
C SER A 45 -3.42 17.72 7.11
N LEU A 46 -2.28 17.11 7.46
CA LEU A 46 -2.11 16.26 8.64
C LEU A 46 -2.48 17.01 9.93
N VAL A 47 -1.88 18.18 10.13
CA VAL A 47 -2.02 18.97 11.37
C VAL A 47 -3.38 19.66 11.44
N LEU A 48 -3.87 20.22 10.33
CA LEU A 48 -5.10 21.02 10.32
C LEU A 48 -6.37 20.18 10.16
N CYS A 49 -6.29 19.02 9.51
CA CYS A 49 -7.48 18.21 9.22
C CYS A 49 -7.36 16.81 9.83
N GLY A 50 -6.29 16.06 9.51
CA GLY A 50 -6.15 14.66 9.90
C GLY A 50 -6.23 14.42 11.41
N VAL A 51 -5.30 15.01 12.16
CA VAL A 51 -5.20 14.86 13.62
C VAL A 51 -6.47 15.38 14.34
N PRO A 52 -7.01 16.57 14.02
CA PRO A 52 -8.24 17.05 14.65
C PRO A 52 -9.46 16.15 14.41
N ILE A 53 -9.66 15.66 13.18
CA ILE A 53 -10.81 14.80 12.85
C ILE A 53 -10.66 13.43 13.51
N PHE A 54 -9.45 12.85 13.48
CA PHE A 54 -9.18 11.59 14.17
C PHE A 54 -9.47 11.71 15.67
N PHE A 55 -8.99 12.78 16.30
CA PHE A 55 -9.20 13.04 17.72
C PHE A 55 -10.69 13.19 18.03
N MET A 56 -11.43 13.92 17.19
CA MET A 56 -12.87 14.09 17.31
C MET A 56 -13.60 12.74 17.29
N GLU A 57 -13.32 11.87 16.32
CA GLU A 57 -13.99 10.57 16.22
C GLU A 57 -13.67 9.63 17.39
N VAL A 58 -12.39 9.54 17.78
CA VAL A 58 -11.99 8.71 18.93
C VAL A 58 -12.62 9.22 20.21
N SER A 59 -12.62 10.54 20.43
CA SER A 59 -13.20 11.14 21.63
C SER A 59 -14.71 10.97 21.69
N LEU A 60 -15.40 11.10 20.55
CA LEU A 60 -16.84 10.87 20.46
C LEU A 60 -17.19 9.43 20.82
N GLY A 61 -16.47 8.45 20.26
CA GLY A 61 -16.60 7.05 20.62
C GLY A 61 -16.34 6.79 22.10
N GLN A 62 -15.25 7.35 22.63
CA GLN A 62 -14.85 7.20 24.03
C GLN A 62 -15.85 7.81 25.01
N GLN A 63 -16.45 8.96 24.72
CA GLN A 63 -17.41 9.60 25.64
C GLN A 63 -18.75 8.86 25.67
N LEU A 64 -19.21 8.39 24.50
CA LEU A 64 -20.52 7.77 24.38
C LEU A 64 -20.49 6.27 24.62
N GLN A 65 -19.32 5.63 24.50
CA GLN A 65 -19.15 4.17 24.63
C GLN A 65 -20.08 3.40 23.67
N THR A 66 -20.31 3.95 22.48
CA THR A 66 -21.17 3.39 21.43
C THR A 66 -20.41 3.23 20.11
N GLY A 67 -20.83 2.28 19.28
CA GLY A 67 -20.27 2.10 17.93
C GLY A 67 -20.69 3.17 16.92
N GLY A 68 -20.09 3.14 15.72
CA GLY A 68 -20.24 4.17 14.69
C GLY A 68 -21.66 4.40 14.13
N ILE A 69 -22.60 3.46 14.30
CA ILE A 69 -24.01 3.65 13.93
C ILE A 69 -24.80 4.27 15.09
N SER A 70 -24.65 3.69 16.29
CA SER A 70 -25.36 4.11 17.50
C SER A 70 -24.94 5.49 18.01
N VAL A 71 -23.73 5.95 17.66
CA VAL A 71 -23.24 7.30 18.00
C VAL A 71 -24.19 8.41 17.55
N TRP A 72 -24.94 8.19 16.47
CA TRP A 72 -25.88 9.15 15.90
C TRP A 72 -27.22 9.22 16.64
N GLU A 73 -27.41 8.47 17.72
CA GLU A 73 -28.58 8.62 18.60
C GLU A 73 -28.64 9.99 19.28
N ILE A 74 -27.51 10.72 19.34
CA ILE A 74 -27.48 12.14 19.74
C ILE A 74 -28.30 13.01 18.78
N TYR A 75 -28.22 12.73 17.47
CA TYR A 75 -28.93 13.46 16.42
C TYR A 75 -29.59 12.47 15.45
N PRO A 76 -30.79 11.96 15.76
CA PRO A 76 -31.42 10.88 15.01
C PRO A 76 -31.61 11.14 13.51
N ILE A 77 -31.73 12.41 13.10
CA ILE A 77 -31.83 12.81 11.69
C ILE A 77 -30.57 12.44 10.88
N LEU A 78 -29.41 12.34 11.55
CA LEU A 78 -28.12 11.99 10.95
C LEU A 78 -27.79 10.50 11.06
N LYS A 79 -28.70 9.65 11.55
CA LYS A 79 -28.47 8.20 11.68
C LYS A 79 -28.10 7.52 10.37
N GLY A 80 -28.52 8.09 9.24
CA GLY A 80 -28.11 7.65 7.89
C GLY A 80 -26.61 7.70 7.63
N VAL A 81 -25.86 8.61 8.29
CA VAL A 81 -24.40 8.71 8.17
C VAL A 81 -23.72 7.44 8.69
N GLY A 82 -24.19 6.90 9.81
CA GLY A 82 -23.67 5.64 10.35
C GLY A 82 -23.89 4.46 9.41
N PHE A 83 -25.08 4.34 8.83
CA PHE A 83 -25.36 3.29 7.83
C PHE A 83 -24.52 3.46 6.56
N ALA A 84 -24.37 4.70 6.06
CA ALA A 84 -23.50 4.99 4.93
C ALA A 84 -22.04 4.59 5.20
N GLY A 85 -21.50 4.93 6.38
CA GLY A 85 -20.16 4.53 6.79
C GLY A 85 -19.97 3.00 6.86
N ALA A 86 -20.98 2.27 7.36
CA ALA A 86 -20.98 0.81 7.36
C ALA A 86 -21.01 0.23 5.94
N THR A 87 -21.81 0.80 5.03
CA THR A 87 -21.84 0.38 3.61
C THR A 87 -20.51 0.64 2.92
N ILE A 88 -19.90 1.82 3.11
CA ILE A 88 -18.57 2.14 2.58
C ILE A 88 -17.53 1.13 3.10
N SER A 89 -17.56 0.84 4.40
CA SER A 89 -16.67 -0.16 5.01
C SER A 89 -16.84 -1.55 4.40
N ALA A 90 -18.08 -1.98 4.11
CA ALA A 90 -18.36 -3.27 3.47
C ALA A 90 -17.81 -3.34 2.03
N ILE A 91 -17.95 -2.26 1.26
CA ILE A 91 -17.40 -2.16 -0.09
C ILE A 91 -15.86 -2.21 -0.04
N LEU A 92 -15.24 -1.43 0.86
CA LEU A 92 -13.79 -1.43 1.05
C LEU A 92 -13.28 -2.82 1.43
N ASN A 93 -13.95 -3.53 2.35
CA ASN A 93 -13.55 -4.88 2.73
C ASN A 93 -13.59 -5.87 1.56
N THR A 94 -14.61 -5.76 0.69
CA THR A 94 -14.71 -6.59 -0.53
C THR A 94 -13.55 -6.36 -1.49
N TYR A 95 -13.07 -5.11 -1.60
CA TYR A 95 -11.91 -4.77 -2.42
C TYR A 95 -10.58 -5.19 -1.78
N TYR A 96 -10.36 -4.86 -0.51
CA TYR A 96 -9.09 -5.11 0.19
C TYR A 96 -8.78 -6.60 0.34
N ILE A 97 -9.80 -7.44 0.52
CA ILE A 97 -9.58 -8.88 0.65
C ILE A 97 -9.04 -9.52 -0.64
N VAL A 98 -9.33 -8.93 -1.81
CA VAL A 98 -8.75 -9.37 -3.10
C VAL A 98 -7.24 -9.12 -3.12
N ILE A 99 -6.78 -7.99 -2.58
CA ILE A 99 -5.35 -7.71 -2.46
C ILE A 99 -4.66 -8.70 -1.52
N VAL A 100 -5.32 -9.06 -0.41
CA VAL A 100 -4.82 -10.11 0.49
C VAL A 100 -4.70 -11.44 -0.26
N ALA A 101 -5.67 -11.78 -1.12
CA ALA A 101 -5.61 -12.99 -1.94
C ALA A 101 -4.41 -12.97 -2.91
N TRP A 102 -4.13 -11.85 -3.57
CA TRP A 102 -2.91 -11.70 -4.39
C TRP A 102 -1.65 -11.89 -3.55
N SER A 103 -1.59 -11.26 -2.38
CA SER A 103 -0.43 -11.36 -1.47
C SER A 103 -0.20 -12.80 -0.98
N LEU A 104 -1.26 -13.52 -0.66
CA LEU A 104 -1.20 -14.95 -0.29
C LEU A 104 -0.72 -15.82 -1.45
N LEU A 105 -1.15 -15.51 -2.68
CA LEU A 105 -0.68 -16.23 -3.86
C LEU A 105 0.83 -16.04 -4.02
N TYR A 106 1.32 -14.79 -3.98
CA TYR A 106 2.76 -14.50 -4.02
C TYR A 106 3.51 -15.21 -2.88
N PHE A 107 2.98 -15.18 -1.65
CA PHE A 107 3.55 -15.90 -0.50
C PHE A 107 3.72 -17.40 -0.77
N PHE A 108 2.72 -18.06 -1.39
CA PHE A 108 2.84 -19.47 -1.74
C PHE A 108 3.85 -19.72 -2.87
N TYR A 109 3.93 -18.84 -3.86
CA TYR A 109 4.92 -18.93 -4.93
C TYR A 109 6.36 -18.72 -4.43
N SER A 110 6.56 -17.94 -3.36
CA SER A 110 7.86 -17.73 -2.73
C SER A 110 8.49 -18.98 -2.10
N PHE A 111 7.74 -20.07 -1.91
CA PHE A 111 8.30 -21.34 -1.42
C PHE A 111 8.94 -22.20 -2.53
N ARG A 112 8.84 -21.79 -3.79
CA ARG A 112 9.54 -22.48 -4.89
C ARG A 112 11.04 -22.21 -4.83
N SER A 113 11.84 -23.19 -5.25
CA SER A 113 13.31 -23.08 -5.30
C SER A 113 13.79 -22.01 -6.28
N LYS A 114 13.06 -21.84 -7.40
CA LYS A 114 13.25 -20.77 -8.38
C LYS A 114 12.02 -19.86 -8.33
N LEU A 115 12.25 -18.56 -8.11
CA LEU A 115 11.18 -17.57 -8.09
C LEU A 115 10.63 -17.39 -9.51
N VAL A 116 9.31 -17.49 -9.65
CA VAL A 116 8.60 -17.51 -10.95
C VAL A 116 8.56 -16.16 -11.66
N TRP A 117 8.92 -15.08 -10.96
CA TRP A 117 9.05 -13.72 -11.49
C TRP A 117 10.52 -13.30 -11.71
N GLY A 118 11.44 -14.27 -11.69
CA GLY A 118 12.86 -14.03 -11.88
C GLY A 118 13.38 -14.33 -13.30
N ASP A 119 12.59 -15.01 -14.11
CA ASP A 119 12.99 -15.47 -15.44
C ASP A 119 11.82 -15.46 -16.43
N CYS A 120 12.16 -15.47 -17.72
CA CYS A 120 11.16 -15.50 -18.78
C CYS A 120 10.76 -16.92 -19.21
N ASP A 121 11.15 -17.98 -18.49
CA ASP A 121 10.95 -19.38 -18.89
C ASP A 121 9.65 -19.99 -18.32
N ASN A 122 8.52 -19.32 -18.56
CA ASN A 122 7.20 -19.76 -18.08
C ASN A 122 6.13 -19.66 -19.17
N TYR A 123 5.07 -20.46 -19.05
CA TYR A 123 4.01 -20.54 -20.06
C TYR A 123 3.17 -19.27 -20.25
N TRP A 124 3.26 -18.32 -19.31
CA TRP A 124 2.55 -17.03 -19.36
C TRP A 124 3.43 -15.90 -19.92
N ASN A 125 4.71 -16.17 -20.15
CA ASN A 125 5.63 -15.18 -20.68
C ASN A 125 5.57 -15.17 -22.21
N ASP A 126 5.67 -13.98 -22.80
CA ASP A 126 5.77 -13.80 -24.23
C ASP A 126 7.16 -13.28 -24.64
N PHE A 127 7.32 -12.90 -25.92
CA PHE A 127 8.61 -12.47 -26.46
C PHE A 127 9.01 -11.04 -26.05
N TYR A 128 8.11 -10.26 -25.44
CA TYR A 128 8.42 -8.94 -24.87
C TYR A 128 9.06 -9.04 -23.47
N CYS A 129 9.10 -10.23 -22.88
CA CYS A 129 9.74 -10.47 -21.60
C CYS A 129 11.26 -10.26 -21.69
N ASN A 130 11.78 -9.30 -20.94
CA ASN A 130 13.19 -8.97 -20.86
C ASN A 130 13.89 -9.84 -19.80
N ASP A 131 14.41 -11.00 -20.22
CA ASP A 131 15.09 -11.94 -19.32
C ASP A 131 16.49 -11.43 -18.94
N PRO A 132 16.78 -11.25 -17.63
CA PRO A 132 18.08 -10.83 -17.15
C PRO A 132 19.24 -11.73 -17.59
N ALA A 133 19.04 -13.04 -17.59
CA ALA A 133 20.06 -14.02 -17.93
C ALA A 133 20.40 -14.00 -19.43
N LEU A 134 19.41 -13.71 -20.28
CA LEU A 134 19.62 -13.52 -21.72
C LEU A 134 20.41 -12.25 -22.00
N GLN A 135 20.19 -11.18 -21.23
CA GLN A 135 20.88 -9.91 -21.48
C GLN A 135 22.39 -9.96 -21.18
N VAL A 136 22.84 -10.80 -20.24
CA VAL A 136 24.27 -10.94 -19.92
C VAL A 136 25.11 -11.39 -21.11
N ASN A 137 24.57 -12.29 -21.95
CA ASN A 137 25.25 -12.83 -23.13
C ASN A 137 24.77 -12.18 -24.44
N CYS A 138 23.99 -11.11 -24.36
CA CYS A 138 23.40 -10.42 -25.50
C CYS A 138 24.34 -9.34 -26.04
N SER A 139 24.56 -9.32 -27.36
CA SER A 139 25.26 -8.23 -28.06
C SER A 139 24.27 -7.29 -28.76
N ALA A 140 23.23 -6.84 -28.04
CA ALA A 140 22.25 -5.93 -28.60
C ALA A 140 22.82 -4.52 -28.81
N PRO A 141 22.42 -3.81 -29.88
CA PRO A 141 22.70 -2.39 -30.03
C PRO A 141 22.13 -1.56 -28.86
N THR A 142 22.73 -0.41 -28.59
CA THR A 142 22.22 0.53 -27.57
C THR A 142 20.75 0.88 -27.82
N GLY A 143 19.90 0.68 -26.81
CA GLY A 143 18.45 0.90 -26.91
C GLY A 143 17.64 -0.36 -27.28
N TYR A 144 18.28 -1.52 -27.47
CA TYR A 144 17.61 -2.78 -27.74
C TYR A 144 17.94 -3.85 -26.68
N PHE A 145 17.04 -4.82 -26.51
CA PHE A 145 17.25 -6.02 -25.68
C PHE A 145 17.07 -7.29 -26.52
N CYS A 146 17.70 -8.39 -26.09
CA CYS A 146 17.51 -9.70 -26.72
C CYS A 146 16.19 -10.32 -26.26
N ALA A 147 15.28 -10.54 -27.21
CA ALA A 147 14.06 -11.30 -26.97
C ALA A 147 14.32 -12.81 -27.03
N ALA A 148 13.46 -13.60 -26.37
CA ALA A 148 13.57 -15.06 -26.33
C ALA A 148 13.54 -15.73 -27.72
N ASN A 149 12.95 -15.07 -28.72
CA ASN A 149 12.92 -15.52 -30.11
C ASN A 149 14.21 -15.23 -30.91
N GLY A 150 15.23 -14.63 -30.28
CA GLY A 150 16.51 -14.26 -30.90
C GLY A 150 16.49 -12.94 -31.69
N THR A 151 15.40 -12.16 -31.62
CA THR A 151 15.33 -10.83 -32.24
C THR A 151 15.72 -9.71 -31.28
N PHE A 152 16.13 -8.57 -31.82
CA PHE A 152 16.37 -7.35 -31.04
C PHE A 152 15.10 -6.50 -31.01
N LEU A 153 14.58 -6.26 -29.81
CA LEU A 153 13.42 -5.40 -29.59
C LEU A 153 13.83 -4.11 -28.88
N ASN A 154 13.10 -3.03 -29.13
CA ASN A 154 13.36 -1.76 -28.46
C ASN A 154 13.15 -1.92 -26.95
N LYS A 155 14.07 -1.43 -26.14
CA LYS A 155 14.06 -1.53 -24.68
C LYS A 155 12.79 -0.92 -24.06
N THR A 156 12.18 0.07 -24.72
CA THR A 156 10.91 0.68 -24.29
C THR A 156 9.71 -0.26 -24.39
N LEU A 157 9.81 -1.35 -25.16
CA LEU A 157 8.77 -2.39 -25.29
C LEU A 157 9.04 -3.59 -24.39
N GLY A 158 10.17 -3.59 -23.68
CA GLY A 158 10.57 -4.70 -22.83
C GLY A 158 9.84 -4.66 -21.50
N GLU A 159 9.21 -5.76 -21.14
CA GLU A 159 8.53 -5.93 -19.86
C GLU A 159 9.39 -6.78 -18.93
N SER A 160 9.37 -6.48 -17.62
CA SER A 160 10.09 -7.31 -16.66
C SER A 160 9.39 -8.67 -16.47
N PRO A 161 10.12 -9.75 -16.10
CA PRO A 161 9.50 -11.03 -15.80
C PRO A 161 8.43 -10.93 -14.69
N ALA A 162 8.65 -10.03 -13.71
CA ALA A 162 7.70 -9.74 -12.65
C ALA A 162 6.42 -9.06 -13.16
N GLN A 163 6.54 -8.18 -14.16
CA GLN A 163 5.39 -7.53 -14.79
C GLN A 163 4.51 -8.54 -15.52
N GLN A 164 5.10 -9.41 -16.35
CA GLN A 164 4.32 -10.44 -17.04
C GLN A 164 3.72 -11.47 -16.08
N PHE A 165 4.42 -11.80 -14.99
CA PHE A 165 3.83 -12.62 -13.94
C PHE A 165 2.60 -11.95 -13.30
N TRP A 166 2.69 -10.65 -13.00
CA TRP A 166 1.57 -9.89 -12.46
C TRP A 166 0.38 -9.81 -13.42
N GLU A 167 0.62 -9.39 -14.67
CA GLU A 167 -0.44 -9.08 -15.63
C GLU A 167 -1.04 -10.34 -16.27
N ASN A 168 -0.20 -11.27 -16.74
CA ASN A 168 -0.67 -12.43 -17.51
C ASN A 168 -1.03 -13.62 -16.61
N ARG A 169 -0.28 -13.84 -15.51
CA ARG A 169 -0.47 -15.01 -14.65
C ARG A 169 -1.34 -14.78 -13.43
N VAL A 170 -1.09 -13.71 -12.68
CA VAL A 170 -1.82 -13.41 -11.43
C VAL A 170 -3.17 -12.79 -11.75
N LEU A 171 -3.19 -11.64 -12.41
CA LEU A 171 -4.41 -10.95 -12.79
C LEU A 171 -5.09 -11.68 -13.95
N GLY A 172 -4.32 -11.94 -15.00
CA GLY A 172 -4.90 -12.42 -16.24
C GLY A 172 -5.78 -11.38 -16.89
N ILE A 173 -5.22 -10.18 -17.08
CA ILE A 173 -5.93 -9.00 -17.55
C ILE A 173 -6.68 -9.33 -18.85
N SER A 174 -7.97 -9.01 -18.86
CA SER A 174 -8.84 -9.21 -20.02
C SER A 174 -8.91 -7.96 -20.88
N ASP A 175 -9.47 -8.09 -22.09
CA ASP A 175 -9.54 -7.00 -23.09
C ASP A 175 -10.35 -5.77 -22.61
N GLY A 176 -11.21 -5.94 -21.60
CA GLY A 176 -12.01 -4.84 -21.05
C GLY A 176 -13.08 -5.30 -20.06
N ILE A 177 -13.77 -4.32 -19.45
CA ILE A 177 -14.79 -4.57 -18.42
C ILE A 177 -15.99 -5.39 -18.92
N ASP A 178 -16.29 -5.30 -20.23
CA ASP A 178 -17.37 -6.06 -20.87
C ASP A 178 -17.02 -7.55 -21.01
N ASN A 179 -15.73 -7.88 -20.99
CA ASN A 179 -15.23 -9.25 -21.08
C ASN A 179 -14.37 -9.56 -19.85
N ILE A 180 -15.02 -9.92 -18.75
CA ILE A 180 -14.35 -10.19 -17.46
C ILE A 180 -13.50 -11.47 -17.44
N GLY A 181 -13.51 -12.26 -18.53
CA GLY A 181 -12.78 -13.52 -18.61
C GLY A 181 -13.29 -14.60 -17.66
N GLY A 182 -12.41 -15.55 -17.31
CA GLY A 182 -12.72 -16.67 -16.42
C GLY A 182 -12.19 -16.49 -14.99
N LEU A 183 -12.74 -17.26 -14.05
CA LEU A 183 -12.27 -17.25 -12.67
C LEU A 183 -10.87 -17.88 -12.54
N ARG A 184 -9.97 -17.17 -11.86
CA ARG A 184 -8.65 -17.67 -11.45
C ARG A 184 -8.79 -18.50 -10.17
N TRP A 185 -8.93 -19.82 -10.29
CA TRP A 185 -9.23 -20.71 -9.17
C TRP A 185 -8.21 -20.66 -8.02
N ASP A 186 -6.93 -20.45 -8.32
CA ASP A 186 -5.89 -20.27 -7.28
C ASP A 186 -6.19 -19.03 -6.41
N LEU A 187 -6.67 -17.94 -7.02
CA LEU A 187 -7.08 -16.74 -6.31
C LEU A 187 -8.38 -16.95 -5.54
N VAL A 188 -9.32 -17.74 -6.05
CA VAL A 188 -10.54 -18.12 -5.30
C VAL A 188 -10.16 -18.84 -4.00
N GLY A 189 -9.19 -19.77 -4.07
CA GLY A 189 -8.65 -20.44 -2.88
C GLY A 189 -7.96 -19.48 -1.92
N CYS A 190 -7.11 -18.59 -2.42
CA CYS A 190 -6.44 -17.58 -1.60
C CYS A 190 -7.42 -16.57 -0.97
N LEU A 191 -8.49 -16.21 -1.68
CA LEU A 191 -9.56 -15.35 -1.20
C LEU A 191 -10.34 -16.01 -0.05
N ALA A 192 -10.70 -17.29 -0.20
CA ALA A 192 -11.35 -18.06 0.85
C ALA A 192 -10.45 -18.15 2.10
N LEU A 193 -9.16 -18.42 1.91
CA LEU A 193 -8.18 -18.43 3.00
C LEU A 193 -8.06 -17.06 3.68
N GLY A 194 -8.01 -15.97 2.91
CA GLY A 194 -7.97 -14.60 3.45
C GLY A 194 -9.16 -14.30 4.36
N TRP A 195 -10.37 -14.68 3.97
CA TRP A 195 -11.56 -14.54 4.81
C TRP A 195 -11.50 -15.39 6.08
N ILE A 196 -11.03 -16.63 6.00
CA ILE A 196 -10.86 -17.52 7.15
C ILE A 196 -9.86 -16.90 8.14
N LEU A 197 -8.71 -16.42 7.66
CA LEU A 197 -7.70 -15.77 8.50
C LEU A 197 -8.26 -14.51 9.17
N THR A 198 -8.96 -13.67 8.41
CA THR A 198 -9.61 -12.45 8.93
C THR A 198 -10.62 -12.79 10.03
N TYR A 199 -11.46 -13.81 9.83
CA TYR A 199 -12.40 -14.28 10.85
C TYR A 199 -11.68 -14.73 12.12
N LEU A 200 -10.64 -15.55 12.01
CA LEU A 200 -9.86 -16.05 13.15
C LEU A 200 -9.17 -14.92 13.96
N CYS A 201 -8.83 -13.80 13.30
CA CYS A 201 -8.26 -12.63 13.96
C CYS A 201 -9.29 -11.83 14.79
N ILE A 202 -10.58 -11.94 14.48
CA ILE A 202 -11.63 -11.08 15.06
C ILE A 202 -12.60 -11.87 15.97
N TRP A 203 -12.79 -13.18 15.77
CA TRP A 203 -13.89 -13.95 16.37
C TRP A 203 -14.00 -13.94 17.91
N LYS A 204 -12.92 -13.72 18.67
CA LYS A 204 -12.96 -13.58 20.15
C LYS A 204 -12.89 -12.13 20.62
N GLY A 205 -13.16 -11.18 19.73
CA GLY A 205 -13.29 -9.76 20.04
C GLY A 205 -11.96 -9.04 20.29
N VAL A 206 -12.09 -7.79 20.74
CA VAL A 206 -11.02 -6.78 20.79
C VAL A 206 -9.82 -7.17 21.65
N LYS A 207 -10.00 -8.02 22.67
CA LYS A 207 -8.90 -8.50 23.52
C LYS A 207 -7.95 -9.42 22.77
N GLN A 208 -8.45 -10.31 21.91
CA GLN A 208 -7.61 -11.16 21.08
C GLN A 208 -7.01 -10.34 19.94
N THR A 209 -7.82 -9.52 19.28
CA THR A 209 -7.37 -8.65 18.19
C THR A 209 -6.23 -7.75 18.65
N GLY A 210 -6.34 -7.11 19.82
CA GLY A 210 -5.28 -6.26 20.37
C GLY A 210 -3.93 -6.97 20.50
N LYS A 211 -3.92 -8.27 20.84
CA LYS A 211 -2.68 -9.07 20.92
C LYS A 211 -2.12 -9.43 19.54
N ILE A 212 -2.99 -9.81 18.60
CA ILE A 212 -2.59 -10.14 17.23
C ILE A 212 -1.97 -8.91 16.55
N VAL A 213 -2.53 -7.73 16.81
CA VAL A 213 -2.10 -6.49 16.16
C VAL A 213 -0.64 -6.14 16.45
N TYR A 214 -0.08 -6.50 17.61
CA TYR A 214 1.37 -6.28 17.84
C TYR A 214 2.22 -6.96 16.78
N PHE A 215 1.88 -8.20 16.42
CA PHE A 215 2.60 -8.91 15.38
C PHE A 215 2.36 -8.30 13.99
N THR A 216 1.08 -8.10 13.63
CA THR A 216 0.71 -7.65 12.28
C THR A 216 1.10 -6.19 12.02
N ALA A 217 1.16 -5.34 13.03
CA ALA A 217 1.59 -3.95 12.90
C ALA A 217 3.11 -3.77 12.94
N LEU A 218 3.86 -4.62 13.67
CA LEU A 218 5.32 -4.46 13.80
C LEU A 218 6.11 -5.11 12.66
N ILE A 219 5.68 -6.27 12.15
CA ILE A 219 6.38 -6.97 11.07
C ILE A 219 6.60 -6.12 9.81
N PRO A 220 5.62 -5.33 9.34
CA PRO A 220 5.82 -4.47 8.18
C PRO A 220 7.05 -3.57 8.32
N TYR A 221 7.37 -3.06 9.51
CA TYR A 221 8.57 -2.24 9.72
C TYR A 221 9.86 -3.03 9.57
N VAL A 222 9.89 -4.29 10.03
CA VAL A 222 11.05 -5.17 9.84
C VAL A 222 11.26 -5.46 8.36
N ILE A 223 10.19 -5.76 7.63
CA ILE A 223 10.23 -6.03 6.19
C ILE A 223 10.67 -4.78 5.42
N LEU A 224 10.06 -3.62 5.69
CA LEU A 224 10.42 -2.34 5.06
C LEU A 224 11.88 -1.97 5.34
N LEU A 225 12.39 -2.23 6.54
CA LEU A 225 13.81 -2.00 6.84
C LEU A 225 14.74 -2.92 6.05
N ALA A 226 14.41 -4.22 5.94
CA ALA A 226 15.18 -5.15 5.14
C ALA A 226 15.18 -4.75 3.65
N LEU A 227 14.02 -4.34 3.12
CA LEU A 227 13.87 -3.85 1.76
C LEU A 227 14.61 -2.53 1.54
N LEU A 228 14.64 -1.62 2.51
CA LEU A 228 15.43 -0.39 2.43
C LEU A 228 16.92 -0.71 2.33
N ILE A 229 17.43 -1.59 3.19
CA ILE A 229 18.83 -2.00 3.16
C ILE A 229 19.16 -2.60 1.80
N ARG A 230 18.30 -3.48 1.28
CA ARG A 230 18.48 -4.06 -0.07
C ARG A 230 18.46 -2.98 -1.15
N GLY A 231 17.44 -2.12 -1.17
CA GLY A 231 17.27 -1.06 -2.16
C GLY A 231 18.45 -0.09 -2.18
N LEU A 232 18.99 0.28 -1.03
CA LEU A 232 20.18 1.13 -0.92
C LEU A 232 21.47 0.47 -1.44
N THR A 233 21.53 -0.86 -1.50
CA THR A 233 22.69 -1.57 -2.07
C THR A 233 22.63 -1.73 -3.59
N LEU A 234 21.48 -1.44 -4.21
CA LEU A 234 21.30 -1.54 -5.65
C LEU A 234 21.86 -0.30 -6.37
N PRO A 235 22.42 -0.47 -7.59
CA PRO A 235 22.90 0.65 -8.41
C PRO A 235 21.73 1.57 -8.81
N GLY A 236 21.99 2.88 -8.94
CA GLY A 236 20.95 3.85 -9.32
C GLY A 236 19.97 4.24 -8.20
N SER A 237 20.02 3.59 -7.03
CA SER A 237 19.13 3.91 -5.91
C SER A 237 19.24 5.35 -5.40
N SER A 238 20.41 5.99 -5.57
CA SER A 238 20.62 7.41 -5.24
C SER A 238 19.72 8.34 -6.05
N ASP A 239 19.46 8.02 -7.31
CA ASP A 239 18.70 8.89 -8.22
C ASP A 239 17.22 8.89 -7.85
N GLY A 240 16.69 7.72 -7.48
CA GLY A 240 15.34 7.59 -6.95
C GLY A 240 15.15 8.32 -5.62
N ILE A 241 16.11 8.21 -4.69
CA ILE A 241 16.07 8.96 -3.42
C ILE A 241 16.17 10.46 -3.67
N TYR A 242 17.04 10.88 -4.58
CA TYR A 242 17.16 12.28 -4.96
C TYR A 242 15.84 12.81 -5.52
N TYR A 243 15.19 12.07 -6.42
CA TYR A 243 13.87 12.43 -6.94
C TYR A 243 12.83 12.57 -5.82
N TYR A 244 12.82 11.65 -4.87
CA TYR A 244 11.88 11.67 -3.74
C TYR A 244 11.98 12.93 -2.88
N ILE A 245 13.20 13.39 -2.61
CA ILE A 245 13.46 14.53 -1.72
C ILE A 245 13.53 15.87 -2.46
N ASN A 246 13.83 15.86 -3.75
CA ASN A 246 14.01 17.08 -4.54
C ASN A 246 12.64 17.76 -4.77
N PRO A 247 12.45 19.01 -4.31
CA PRO A 247 11.16 19.68 -4.40
C PRO A 247 10.98 20.40 -5.74
N ASP A 248 9.88 20.10 -6.44
CA ASP A 248 9.38 20.94 -7.53
C ASP A 248 8.40 21.99 -6.98
N TRP A 249 8.90 23.21 -6.78
CA TRP A 249 8.14 24.31 -6.19
C TRP A 249 7.00 24.81 -7.07
N GLU A 250 7.09 24.66 -8.39
CA GLU A 250 6.04 25.11 -9.31
C GLU A 250 4.77 24.27 -9.14
N ARG A 251 4.91 22.99 -8.80
CA ARG A 251 3.78 22.08 -8.54
C ARG A 251 2.88 22.55 -7.40
N LEU A 252 3.40 23.25 -6.40
CA LEU A 252 2.60 23.75 -5.27
C LEU A 252 1.54 24.78 -5.67
N LYS A 253 1.70 25.44 -6.82
CA LYS A 253 0.70 26.38 -7.36
C LYS A 253 -0.55 25.67 -7.89
N THR A 254 -0.45 24.36 -8.17
CA THR A 254 -1.54 23.58 -8.72
C THR A 254 -2.47 23.08 -7.60
N PRO A 255 -3.78 23.39 -7.64
CA PRO A 255 -4.72 22.98 -6.58
C PRO A 255 -4.82 21.47 -6.38
N THR A 256 -4.60 20.67 -7.44
CA THR A 256 -4.67 19.19 -7.36
C THR A 256 -3.68 18.61 -6.36
N VAL A 257 -2.51 19.23 -6.20
CA VAL A 257 -1.48 18.80 -5.22
C VAL A 257 -2.03 18.87 -3.79
N TRP A 258 -2.78 19.92 -3.47
CA TRP A 258 -3.41 20.12 -2.16
C TRP A 258 -4.59 19.19 -1.93
N ILE A 259 -5.39 18.95 -2.98
CA ILE A 259 -6.51 18.00 -2.94
C ILE A 259 -5.96 16.59 -2.69
N ASP A 260 -4.95 16.16 -3.45
CA ASP A 260 -4.33 14.85 -3.30
C ASP A 260 -3.71 14.65 -1.91
N ALA A 261 -3.05 15.68 -1.38
CA ALA A 261 -2.50 15.67 -0.02
C ALA A 261 -3.59 15.49 1.04
N ALA A 262 -4.67 16.28 0.97
CA ALA A 262 -5.79 16.15 1.88
C ALA A 262 -6.44 14.77 1.77
N THR A 263 -6.76 14.33 0.55
CA THR A 263 -7.36 13.03 0.27
C THR A 263 -6.50 11.87 0.79
N GLN A 264 -5.18 11.94 0.64
CA GLN A 264 -4.27 10.94 1.20
C GLN A 264 -4.38 10.85 2.73
N ILE A 265 -4.48 11.98 3.43
CA ILE A 265 -4.68 12.01 4.89
C ILE A 265 -6.02 11.36 5.25
N PHE A 266 -7.12 11.73 4.60
CA PHE A 266 -8.44 11.15 4.88
C PHE A 266 -8.44 9.62 4.72
N PHE A 267 -7.87 9.12 3.61
CA PHE A 267 -7.82 7.68 3.34
C PHE A 267 -6.81 6.93 4.21
N SER A 268 -5.67 7.55 4.54
CA SER A 268 -4.67 6.91 5.40
C SER A 268 -5.18 6.72 6.82
N TYR A 269 -5.88 7.72 7.38
CA TYR A 269 -6.42 7.57 8.73
C TYR A 269 -7.75 6.81 8.82
N GLY A 270 -8.43 6.59 7.70
CA GLY A 270 -9.76 5.98 7.70
C GLY A 270 -10.80 6.79 8.48
N VAL A 271 -10.69 8.11 8.47
CA VAL A 271 -11.65 9.01 9.14
C VAL A 271 -12.97 9.07 8.36
N GLY A 272 -14.08 9.29 9.06
CA GLY A 272 -15.39 9.53 8.46
C GLY A 272 -16.22 8.27 8.20
N ILE A 273 -15.71 7.08 8.51
CA ILE A 273 -16.44 5.80 8.29
C ILE A 273 -16.90 5.11 9.59
N GLY A 274 -16.62 5.71 10.76
CA GLY A 274 -17.11 5.24 12.06
C GLY A 274 -16.28 4.11 12.71
N SER A 275 -15.20 3.67 12.07
CA SER A 275 -14.28 2.69 12.66
C SER A 275 -13.54 3.25 13.87
N LEU A 276 -13.03 4.48 13.79
CA LEU A 276 -12.32 5.14 14.90
C LEU A 276 -13.23 5.42 16.10
N ILE A 277 -14.50 5.76 15.85
CA ILE A 277 -15.54 5.87 16.88
C ILE A 277 -15.69 4.52 17.60
N SER A 278 -15.78 3.44 16.82
CA SER A 278 -15.92 2.08 17.38
C SER A 278 -14.68 1.67 18.18
N LEU A 279 -13.46 1.94 17.70
CA LEU A 279 -12.22 1.68 18.44
C LEU A 279 -12.12 2.52 19.73
N GLY A 280 -12.48 3.80 19.66
CA GLY A 280 -12.53 4.71 20.79
C GLY A 280 -13.55 4.31 21.85
N SER A 281 -14.67 3.69 21.46
CA SER A 281 -15.73 3.24 22.38
C SER A 281 -15.29 2.19 23.40
N TYR A 282 -14.18 1.50 23.16
CA TYR A 282 -13.60 0.52 24.08
C TYR A 282 -12.56 1.13 25.04
N ASN A 283 -12.25 2.42 24.92
CA ASN A 283 -11.32 3.11 25.82
C ASN A 283 -12.00 3.54 27.12
N PRO A 284 -11.27 3.56 28.25
CA PRO A 284 -11.77 4.18 29.48
C PRO A 284 -12.09 5.66 29.27
N ILE A 285 -13.19 6.17 29.87
CA ILE A 285 -13.64 7.56 29.72
C ILE A 285 -12.56 8.60 30.08
N ARG A 286 -11.68 8.28 31.05
CA ARG A 286 -10.59 9.16 31.49
C ARG A 286 -9.28 9.00 30.71
N ASN A 287 -9.24 8.18 29.66
CA ASN A 287 -8.05 8.03 28.83
C ASN A 287 -7.73 9.33 28.06
N ASN A 288 -6.45 9.65 27.92
CA ASN A 288 -6.01 10.83 27.20
C ASN A 288 -5.89 10.55 25.70
N SER A 289 -6.99 10.71 24.98
CA SER A 289 -7.08 10.45 23.53
C SER A 289 -6.36 11.50 22.68
N VAL A 290 -6.01 12.67 23.22
CA VAL A 290 -5.22 13.69 22.51
C VAL A 290 -3.83 13.14 22.22
N ILE A 291 -3.13 12.70 23.28
CA ILE A 291 -1.77 12.16 23.15
C ILE A 291 -1.79 10.93 22.24
N ASP A 292 -2.79 10.06 22.38
CA ASP A 292 -2.87 8.83 21.60
C ASP A 292 -3.03 9.13 20.11
N THR A 293 -3.89 10.08 19.77
CA THR A 293 -4.10 10.52 18.39
C THR A 293 -2.83 11.16 17.79
N VAL A 294 -2.13 11.98 18.57
CA VAL A 294 -0.86 12.59 18.12
C VAL A 294 0.21 11.53 17.86
N ILE A 295 0.34 10.54 18.77
CA ILE A 295 1.28 9.42 18.59
C ILE A 295 0.94 8.64 17.31
N VAL A 296 -0.32 8.23 17.15
CA VAL A 296 -0.77 7.48 15.96
C VAL A 296 -0.49 8.30 14.70
N GLY A 297 -0.70 9.62 14.75
CA GLY A 297 -0.47 10.48 13.60
C GLY A 297 0.99 10.65 13.22
N ILE A 298 1.87 10.82 14.20
CA ILE A 298 3.33 10.86 13.97
C ILE A 298 3.81 9.53 13.40
N VAL A 299 3.36 8.40 13.96
CA VAL A 299 3.71 7.07 13.46
C VAL A 299 3.21 6.91 12.04
N ASN A 300 1.95 7.20 11.75
CA ASN A 300 1.38 7.06 10.40
C ASN A 300 2.14 7.89 9.34
N ALA A 301 2.42 9.16 9.64
CA ALA A 301 3.19 10.03 8.75
C ALA A 301 4.64 9.55 8.60
N GLY A 302 5.29 9.16 9.70
CA GLY A 302 6.64 8.60 9.70
C GLY A 302 6.75 7.33 8.86
N THR A 303 5.77 6.43 8.98
CA THR A 303 5.72 5.19 8.19
C THR A 303 5.51 5.46 6.70
N SER A 304 4.67 6.44 6.36
CA SER A 304 4.49 6.88 4.96
C SER A 304 5.79 7.40 4.37
N LEU A 305 6.49 8.26 5.11
CA LEU A 305 7.79 8.79 4.69
C LEU A 305 8.84 7.68 4.52
N PHE A 306 8.90 6.77 5.49
CA PHE A 306 9.83 5.65 5.48
C PHE A 306 9.57 4.70 4.30
N ALA A 307 8.31 4.34 4.05
CA ALA A 307 7.94 3.54 2.89
C ALA A 307 8.24 4.26 1.57
N GLY A 308 8.14 5.59 1.54
CA GLY A 308 8.63 6.41 0.42
C GLY A 308 10.10 6.14 0.10
N PHE A 309 11.00 6.23 1.08
CA PHE A 309 12.42 5.92 0.85
C PHE A 309 12.64 4.50 0.33
N VAL A 310 11.91 3.52 0.87
CA VAL A 310 11.99 2.12 0.41
C VAL A 310 11.64 2.03 -1.08
N ILE A 311 10.46 2.51 -1.46
CA ILE A 311 9.97 2.44 -2.84
C ILE A 311 10.89 3.20 -3.80
N PHE A 312 11.26 4.43 -3.46
CA PHE A 312 12.07 5.25 -4.35
C PHE A 312 13.49 4.72 -4.52
N SER A 313 14.07 4.05 -3.51
CA SER A 313 15.36 3.36 -3.67
C SER A 313 15.30 2.23 -4.73
N ILE A 314 14.17 1.51 -4.79
CA ILE A 314 13.93 0.45 -5.77
C ILE A 314 13.60 1.03 -7.15
N LEU A 315 12.80 2.09 -7.22
CA LEU A 315 12.49 2.76 -8.47
C LEU A 315 13.74 3.35 -9.14
N GLY A 316 14.68 3.89 -8.35
CA GLY A 316 15.97 4.35 -8.87
C GLY A 316 16.77 3.23 -9.54
N TYR A 317 16.76 2.03 -8.96
CA TYR A 317 17.36 0.84 -9.58
C TYR A 317 16.65 0.44 -10.88
N MET A 318 15.31 0.42 -10.88
CA MET A 318 14.55 0.11 -12.09
C MET A 318 14.81 1.11 -13.22
N ALA A 319 14.89 2.41 -12.90
CA ALA A 319 15.26 3.47 -13.84
C ALA A 319 16.66 3.22 -14.44
N TYR A 320 17.61 2.87 -13.60
CA TYR A 320 18.98 2.54 -14.01
C TYR A 320 19.02 1.31 -14.93
N GLU A 321 18.31 0.23 -14.59
CA GLU A 321 18.25 -0.96 -15.46
C GLU A 321 17.57 -0.68 -16.79
N GLN A 322 16.50 0.11 -16.81
CA GLN A 322 15.77 0.48 -18.02
C GLN A 322 16.49 1.57 -18.83
N GLY A 323 17.42 2.32 -18.22
CA GLY A 323 18.11 3.43 -18.86
C GLY A 323 17.19 4.61 -19.17
N VAL A 324 16.16 4.79 -18.35
CA VAL A 324 15.17 5.87 -18.44
C VAL A 324 15.24 6.75 -17.19
N ASP A 325 14.61 7.92 -17.23
CA ASP A 325 14.52 8.76 -16.03
C ASP A 325 13.57 8.12 -15.00
N VAL A 326 13.79 8.37 -13.71
CA VAL A 326 12.92 7.86 -12.64
C VAL A 326 11.46 8.25 -12.89
N SER A 327 11.21 9.42 -13.50
CA SER A 327 9.88 9.92 -13.89
C SER A 327 9.15 9.12 -14.99
N GLU A 328 9.78 8.11 -15.58
CA GLU A 328 9.21 7.26 -16.63
C GLU A 328 8.96 5.80 -16.18
N VAL A 329 9.32 5.43 -14.96
CA VAL A 329 9.35 4.02 -14.50
C VAL A 329 8.08 3.59 -13.76
N VAL A 330 7.26 4.54 -13.31
CA VAL A 330 6.17 4.26 -12.37
C VAL A 330 4.82 4.14 -13.06
N ASP A 331 4.25 2.94 -13.02
CA ASP A 331 2.83 2.70 -13.26
C ASP A 331 1.98 2.93 -11.99
N GLU A 332 0.76 3.44 -12.17
CA GLU A 332 -0.14 3.74 -11.05
C GLU A 332 -0.64 2.46 -10.35
N GLY A 333 -0.74 2.49 -9.01
CA GLY A 333 -1.54 1.51 -8.25
C GLY A 333 -0.79 0.26 -7.77
N PRO A 334 -1.46 -0.92 -7.69
CA PRO A 334 -0.89 -2.12 -7.09
C PRO A 334 0.35 -2.67 -7.78
N GLY A 335 0.56 -2.36 -9.06
CA GLY A 335 1.75 -2.76 -9.82
C GLY A 335 3.05 -2.32 -9.16
N LEU A 336 3.05 -1.14 -8.49
CA LEU A 336 4.21 -0.66 -7.74
C LEU A 336 4.67 -1.63 -6.64
N THR A 337 3.75 -2.41 -6.07
CA THR A 337 4.08 -3.39 -5.03
C THR A 337 4.26 -4.79 -5.60
N PHE A 338 3.41 -5.21 -6.53
CA PHE A 338 3.44 -6.57 -7.08
C PHE A 338 4.41 -6.75 -8.27
N VAL A 339 5.02 -5.68 -8.77
CA VAL A 339 6.06 -5.73 -9.79
C VAL A 339 7.39 -5.23 -9.21
N ALA A 340 7.44 -4.01 -8.66
CA ALA A 340 8.71 -3.42 -8.25
C ALA A 340 9.42 -4.17 -7.11
N TYR A 341 8.69 -4.60 -6.06
CA TYR A 341 9.30 -5.36 -4.97
C TYR A 341 9.81 -6.74 -5.40
N PRO A 342 9.03 -7.58 -6.11
CA PRO A 342 9.55 -8.84 -6.63
C PRO A 342 10.81 -8.67 -7.50
N THR A 343 10.86 -7.63 -8.33
CA THR A 343 12.06 -7.30 -9.12
C THR A 343 13.26 -6.99 -8.24
N ALA A 344 13.10 -6.17 -7.19
CA ALA A 344 14.20 -5.81 -6.29
C ALA A 344 14.69 -6.94 -5.39
N VAL A 345 13.82 -7.89 -5.06
CA VAL A 345 14.13 -9.03 -4.17
C VAL A 345 14.78 -10.19 -4.92
N TYR A 346 14.54 -10.31 -6.23
CA TYR A 346 15.14 -11.37 -7.04
C TYR A 346 16.66 -11.23 -7.17
N TYR A 347 17.13 -10.00 -7.38
CA TYR A 347 18.54 -9.67 -7.39
C TYR A 347 19.06 -9.46 -5.98
#